data_AF-A0A3G2S2R6-F1
#
_entry.id   AF-A0A3G2S2R6-F1
#
_cell.length_a   1.000
_cell.length_b   1.000
_cell.length_c   1.000
_cell.angle_alpha   90.00
_cell.angle_beta   90.00
_cell.angle_gamma   90.00
#
_symmetry.space_group_name_H-M   'P 1'
#
loop_
_entity.id
_entity.type
_entity.pdbx_description
1 polymer ?
#
loop_
_entity_poly.entity_id
_entity_poly.type
_entity_poly.pdbx_seq_one_letter_code
_entity_poly.pdbx_strand_id
1 'polypeptide(L)'
;MVAHSTHKRKRSAIRADHARSHRLGRLHASLYTWSEESREELKEAIPRHPFNFALQVIAPHTTEDHDVVRALRDAVKDAGPGPCIAQVSLSLFLEPRFVAQYVRTGSLYALSTTCLDTQDTVCLDGRGMLVLSLLKDTYQQLGLVGRPCRFAHGASGRMGDRKSGPVSRYMVELPLCDPSFVPGKRGYERALRCLRAWDLRRSAAGTASHTHGTPATWSMLLVWTPPASPNAQRPRVWAPVEYDALRSVRHLSPDVCLNIHSDVWVPASVDICQDTMQDMWSSLHAHLEWLGLAMWPSPRLRTYDRCDHRIAMYEPPAPSSPSSFVQMTVRGFLTPMLLVRVLECLWASSLPWASLTVSGFADAPIAWASKYPGVGLALGSATALPEGMHDGLNAAQRARKVRRKSHTRRGESEHGFFQTGENGWTILLSPPSRKREGAVALIESVELDTHV
;
A
#
# COMPACT_ATOMS: atom_id res chain seq x y z
N MET A 1 -10.38 21.13 53.52
CA MET A 1 -9.74 20.20 52.57
C MET A 1 -10.74 19.87 51.47
N VAL A 2 -10.52 20.34 50.23
CA VAL A 2 -11.45 20.10 49.12
C VAL A 2 -11.23 18.67 48.60
N ALA A 3 -12.23 17.82 48.74
CA ALA A 3 -12.20 16.45 48.26
C ALA A 3 -12.19 16.43 46.72
N HIS A 4 -11.02 16.27 46.11
CA HIS A 4 -10.93 16.06 44.67
C HIS A 4 -11.57 14.72 44.29
N SER A 5 -12.51 14.78 43.34
CA SER A 5 -13.28 13.63 42.83
C SER A 5 -12.39 12.43 42.47
N THR A 6 -12.46 11.37 43.29
CA THR A 6 -11.78 10.06 43.11
C THR A 6 -12.14 9.42 41.77
N HIS A 7 -13.35 9.69 41.28
CA HIS A 7 -13.85 9.20 40.01
C HIS A 7 -13.14 9.83 38.79
N LYS A 8 -12.72 11.10 38.87
CA LYS A 8 -11.88 11.71 37.83
C LYS A 8 -10.50 11.04 37.76
N ARG A 9 -9.86 10.81 38.91
CA ARG A 9 -8.54 10.13 38.99
C ARG A 9 -8.58 8.71 38.44
N LYS A 10 -9.62 7.94 38.79
CA LYS A 10 -9.79 6.56 38.29
C LYS A 10 -9.98 6.51 36.78
N ARG A 11 -10.77 7.44 36.21
CA ARG A 11 -10.94 7.55 34.75
C ARG A 11 -9.65 7.99 34.03
N SER A 12 -8.88 8.91 34.59
CA SER A 12 -7.59 9.32 34.01
C SER A 12 -6.53 8.22 34.10
N ALA A 13 -6.50 7.44 35.18
CA ALA A 13 -5.61 6.28 35.31
C ALA A 13 -5.95 5.20 34.28
N ILE A 14 -7.23 4.85 34.14
CA ILE A 14 -7.69 3.90 33.11
C ILE A 14 -7.34 4.37 31.70
N ARG A 15 -7.44 5.68 31.41
CA ARG A 15 -7.00 6.25 30.12
C ARG A 15 -5.49 6.20 29.92
N ALA A 16 -4.70 6.46 30.96
CA ALA A 16 -3.25 6.38 30.91
C ALA A 16 -2.77 4.93 30.73
N ASP A 17 -3.43 3.96 31.35
CA ASP A 17 -3.13 2.54 31.18
C ASP A 17 -3.56 2.03 29.80
N HIS A 18 -4.70 2.50 29.28
CA HIS A 18 -5.10 2.22 27.90
C HIS A 18 -4.17 2.88 26.87
N ALA A 19 -3.58 4.04 27.18
CA ALA A 19 -2.57 4.68 26.33
C ALA A 19 -1.25 3.90 26.34
N ARG A 20 -0.86 3.31 27.49
CA ARG A 20 0.33 2.46 27.64
C ARG A 20 0.18 1.05 27.05
N SER A 21 -1.05 0.56 26.84
CA SER A 21 -1.30 -0.76 26.25
C SER A 21 -1.37 -0.78 24.72
N HIS A 22 -1.32 0.39 24.06
CA HIS A 22 -1.34 0.47 22.60
C HIS A 22 0.02 0.05 22.03
N ARG A 23 0.01 -1.09 21.33
CA ARG A 23 1.14 -1.62 20.56
C ARG A 23 1.37 -0.74 19.31
N LEU A 24 2.63 -0.45 19.00
CA LEU A 24 3.11 0.42 17.90
C LEU A 24 2.82 -0.13 16.48
N GLY A 25 2.02 -1.18 16.34
CA GLY A 25 1.65 -1.82 15.09
C GLY A 25 1.04 -3.19 15.35
N ARG A 26 0.32 -3.75 14.38
CA ARG A 26 -0.15 -5.14 14.41
C ARG A 26 0.18 -5.81 13.08
N LEU A 27 0.80 -6.99 13.15
CA LEU A 27 0.91 -7.86 11.98
C LEU A 27 -0.34 -8.72 11.86
N HIS A 28 -0.82 -8.87 10.63
CA HIS A 28 -1.86 -9.81 10.26
C HIS A 28 -1.26 -10.85 9.33
N ALA A 29 -1.26 -12.12 9.74
CA ALA A 29 -0.77 -13.22 8.91
C ALA A 29 -1.96 -14.02 8.38
N SER A 30 -2.08 -14.09 7.05
CA SER A 30 -2.99 -14.98 6.34
C SER A 30 -2.19 -16.16 5.80
N LEU A 31 -2.63 -17.38 6.12
CA LEU A 31 -1.92 -18.61 5.78
C LEU A 31 -2.67 -19.36 4.69
N TYR A 32 -1.91 -19.88 3.74
CA TYR A 32 -2.43 -20.58 2.56
C TYR A 32 -1.66 -21.89 2.35
N THR A 33 -2.33 -22.86 1.74
CA THR A 33 -1.68 -24.08 1.26
C THR A 33 -1.00 -23.80 -0.08
N TRP A 34 0.04 -24.57 -0.42
CA TRP A 34 0.65 -24.46 -1.75
C TRP A 34 -0.26 -25.08 -2.82
N SER A 35 -1.07 -24.25 -3.47
CA SER A 35 -2.04 -24.65 -4.49
C SER A 35 -2.22 -23.56 -5.55
N GLU A 36 -2.70 -23.94 -6.74
CA GLU A 36 -3.07 -22.95 -7.78
C GLU A 36 -4.21 -22.03 -7.33
N GLU A 37 -5.14 -22.51 -6.51
CA GLU A 37 -6.22 -21.67 -5.94
C GLU A 37 -5.63 -20.57 -5.04
N SER A 38 -4.74 -20.94 -4.13
CA SER A 38 -4.04 -19.97 -3.26
C SER A 38 -3.18 -18.99 -4.07
N ARG A 39 -2.56 -19.44 -5.16
CA ARG A 39 -1.83 -18.58 -6.09
C ARG A 39 -2.74 -17.52 -6.70
N GLU A 40 -3.91 -17.90 -7.21
CA GLU A 40 -4.87 -16.95 -7.78
C GLU A 40 -5.44 -16.00 -6.71
N GLU A 41 -5.69 -16.49 -5.48
CA GLU A 41 -6.10 -15.63 -4.37
C GLU A 41 -5.06 -14.55 -4.04
N LEU A 42 -3.76 -14.90 -4.05
CA LEU A 42 -2.67 -13.94 -3.83
C LEU A 42 -2.56 -12.93 -4.97
N LYS A 43 -2.76 -13.37 -6.22
CA LYS A 43 -2.82 -12.48 -7.40
C LYS A 43 -3.96 -11.47 -7.30
N GLU A 44 -5.07 -11.84 -6.69
CA GLU A 44 -6.20 -10.93 -6.40
C GLU A 44 -5.99 -10.06 -5.14
N ALA A 45 -5.17 -10.51 -4.20
CA ALA A 45 -4.85 -9.77 -2.98
C ALA A 45 -3.86 -8.63 -3.22
N ILE A 46 -2.80 -8.86 -4.01
CA ILE A 46 -1.73 -7.87 -4.28
C ILE A 46 -2.27 -6.54 -4.84
N PRO A 47 -3.21 -6.51 -5.81
CA PRO A 47 -3.81 -5.28 -6.32
C PRO A 47 -4.67 -4.51 -5.30
N ARG A 48 -4.83 -5.01 -4.07
CA ARG A 48 -5.43 -4.25 -2.97
C ARG A 48 -4.43 -3.30 -2.31
N HIS A 49 -3.13 -3.41 -2.57
CA HIS A 49 -2.14 -2.42 -2.11
C HIS A 49 -1.64 -1.59 -3.32
N PRO A 50 -2.26 -0.43 -3.62
CA PRO A 50 -2.06 0.26 -4.89
C PRO A 50 -0.71 0.98 -5.02
N PHE A 51 -0.20 1.58 -3.93
CA PHE A 51 0.97 2.46 -3.98
C PHE A 51 2.19 1.75 -3.39
N ASN A 52 3.03 1.18 -4.26
CA ASN A 52 4.21 0.40 -3.87
C ASN A 52 5.50 1.15 -4.25
N PHE A 53 6.39 1.35 -3.28
CA PHE A 53 7.62 2.12 -3.45
C PHE A 53 8.85 1.23 -3.60
N ALA A 54 9.01 0.24 -2.72
CA ALA A 54 10.14 -0.66 -2.76
C ALA A 54 9.70 -2.12 -2.69
N LEU A 55 10.40 -2.94 -3.46
CA LEU A 55 10.26 -4.38 -3.52
C LEU A 55 11.60 -4.99 -3.14
N GLN A 56 11.58 -5.96 -2.23
CA GLN A 56 12.73 -6.76 -1.87
C GLN A 56 12.38 -8.24 -2.02
N VAL A 57 13.21 -8.95 -2.79
CA VAL A 57 13.15 -10.40 -2.95
C VAL A 57 14.39 -10.98 -2.32
N ILE A 58 14.20 -11.93 -1.41
CA ILE A 58 15.30 -12.68 -0.80
C ILE A 58 14.99 -14.17 -0.98
N ALA A 59 15.98 -14.92 -1.45
CA ALA A 59 15.88 -16.36 -1.57
C ALA A 59 17.26 -16.99 -1.34
N PRO A 60 17.33 -18.24 -0.84
CA PRO A 60 18.56 -19.01 -0.86
C PRO A 60 19.11 -19.09 -2.28
N HIS A 61 20.42 -19.02 -2.41
CA HIS A 61 21.09 -19.08 -3.70
C HIS A 61 22.11 -20.20 -3.68
N THR A 62 21.98 -21.10 -4.64
CA THR A 62 23.00 -22.07 -5.03
C THR A 62 23.52 -21.72 -6.42
N THR A 63 24.66 -22.29 -6.80
CA THR A 63 25.27 -22.09 -8.12
C THR A 63 24.39 -22.54 -9.29
N GLU A 64 23.34 -23.32 -9.03
CA GLU A 64 22.39 -23.82 -10.05
C GLU A 64 21.21 -22.87 -10.27
N ASP A 65 20.97 -21.88 -9.39
CA ASP A 65 19.79 -21.00 -9.41
C ASP A 65 19.91 -19.78 -10.34
N HIS A 66 20.79 -19.84 -11.35
CA HIS A 66 21.01 -18.74 -12.30
C HIS A 66 19.75 -18.37 -13.09
N ASP A 67 18.85 -19.33 -13.31
CA ASP A 67 17.62 -19.13 -14.06
C ASP A 67 16.62 -18.23 -13.32
N VAL A 68 16.52 -18.36 -11.99
CA VAL A 68 15.63 -17.53 -11.18
C VAL A 68 16.13 -16.09 -11.13
N VAL A 69 17.43 -15.90 -10.93
CA VAL A 69 18.08 -14.59 -10.95
C VAL A 69 17.86 -13.88 -12.28
N ARG A 70 17.95 -14.63 -13.39
CA ARG A 70 17.67 -14.12 -14.73
C ARG A 70 16.19 -13.78 -14.89
N ALA A 71 15.28 -14.68 -14.52
CA ALA A 71 13.84 -14.48 -14.63
C ALA A 71 13.37 -13.24 -13.86
N LEU A 72 13.87 -13.03 -12.64
CA LEU A 72 13.55 -11.86 -11.83
C LEU A 72 14.05 -10.55 -12.48
N ARG A 73 15.27 -10.56 -13.02
CA ARG A 73 15.84 -9.41 -13.73
C ARG A 73 15.04 -9.09 -14.99
N ASP A 74 14.68 -10.11 -15.76
CA ASP A 74 13.93 -9.98 -17.00
C ASP A 74 12.48 -9.53 -16.72
N ALA A 75 11.88 -9.97 -15.61
CA ALA A 75 10.54 -9.53 -15.19
C ALA A 75 10.42 -8.02 -15.05
N VAL A 76 11.46 -7.35 -14.52
CA VAL A 76 11.51 -5.89 -14.36
C VAL A 76 11.94 -5.20 -15.64
N LYS A 77 12.93 -5.73 -16.37
CA LYS A 77 13.37 -5.15 -17.66
C LYS A 77 12.25 -5.16 -18.71
N ASP A 78 11.50 -6.25 -18.77
CA ASP A 78 10.40 -6.46 -19.72
C ASP A 78 9.07 -5.88 -19.24
N ALA A 79 9.08 -5.11 -18.13
CA ALA A 79 7.86 -4.48 -17.61
C ALA A 79 7.31 -3.45 -18.60
N GLY A 80 8.17 -2.76 -19.36
CA GLY A 80 7.80 -1.73 -20.34
C GLY A 80 8.32 -0.34 -19.97
N PRO A 81 7.85 0.72 -20.66
CA PRO A 81 8.22 2.09 -20.30
C PRO A 81 7.69 2.43 -18.91
N GLY A 82 8.60 2.77 -18.00
CA GLY A 82 8.34 2.91 -16.57
C GLY A 82 7.42 4.09 -16.19
N PRO A 83 7.23 4.30 -14.88
CA PRO A 83 6.44 5.41 -14.35
C PRO A 83 6.95 6.77 -14.85
N CYS A 84 6.12 7.79 -14.84
CA CYS A 84 6.55 9.16 -15.12
C CYS A 84 6.11 10.11 -14.02
N ILE A 85 6.77 11.26 -13.95
CA ILE A 85 6.29 12.42 -13.21
C ILE A 85 5.79 13.45 -14.21
N ALA A 86 4.61 14.02 -13.95
CA ALA A 86 4.00 15.00 -14.83
C ALA A 86 3.25 16.06 -14.02
N GLN A 87 3.02 17.19 -14.67
CA GLN A 87 2.20 18.30 -14.22
C GLN A 87 0.76 18.09 -14.71
N VAL A 88 -0.18 17.90 -13.79
CA VAL A 88 -1.56 17.44 -14.05
C VAL A 88 -2.61 18.34 -13.38
N SER A 89 -3.60 18.79 -14.15
CA SER A 89 -4.84 19.39 -13.61
C SER A 89 -5.73 18.27 -13.05
N LEU A 90 -6.29 18.42 -11.85
CA LEU A 90 -7.19 17.39 -11.31
C LEU A 90 -8.45 17.23 -12.16
N SER A 91 -8.88 18.29 -12.84
CA SER A 91 -9.99 18.23 -13.78
C SER A 91 -9.76 17.28 -14.96
N LEU A 92 -8.50 16.97 -15.31
CA LEU A 92 -8.15 15.99 -16.33
C LEU A 92 -8.68 14.59 -15.98
N PHE A 93 -8.62 14.21 -14.70
CA PHE A 93 -9.11 12.90 -14.25
C PHE A 93 -10.63 12.74 -14.40
N LEU A 94 -11.37 13.83 -14.62
CA LEU A 94 -12.80 13.77 -14.90
C LEU A 94 -13.10 13.84 -16.41
N GLU A 95 -12.10 14.13 -17.26
CA GLU A 95 -12.31 14.27 -18.70
C GLU A 95 -12.77 12.92 -19.30
N PRO A 96 -13.89 12.88 -20.03
CA PRO A 96 -14.45 11.61 -20.51
C PRO A 96 -13.48 10.79 -21.37
N ARG A 97 -12.68 11.48 -22.21
CA ARG A 97 -11.67 10.85 -23.07
C ARG A 97 -10.56 10.21 -22.24
N PHE A 98 -10.02 10.95 -21.28
CA PHE A 98 -8.99 10.45 -20.37
C PHE A 98 -9.49 9.25 -19.55
N VAL A 99 -10.69 9.34 -18.97
CA VAL A 99 -11.29 8.25 -18.19
C VAL A 99 -11.53 7.01 -19.06
N ALA A 100 -12.04 7.18 -20.28
CA ALA A 100 -12.23 6.07 -21.20
C ALA A 100 -10.91 5.41 -21.60
N GLN A 101 -9.86 6.19 -21.84
CA GLN A 101 -8.58 5.69 -22.34
C GLN A 101 -7.69 5.04 -21.28
N TYR A 102 -7.70 5.53 -20.04
CA TYR A 102 -6.74 5.09 -19.01
C TYR A 102 -7.38 4.46 -17.78
N VAL A 103 -8.60 4.87 -17.42
CA VAL A 103 -9.24 4.46 -16.16
C VAL A 103 -10.21 3.30 -16.36
N ARG A 104 -10.91 3.23 -17.50
CA ARG A 104 -11.85 2.14 -17.81
C ARG A 104 -11.22 0.95 -18.53
N THR A 105 -10.20 1.20 -19.35
CA THR A 105 -9.52 0.17 -20.16
C THR A 105 -8.40 -0.53 -19.40
N GLY A 106 -7.78 0.11 -18.43
CA GLY A 106 -6.66 -0.43 -17.66
C GLY A 106 -6.62 0.16 -16.25
N SER A 107 -5.48 0.02 -15.58
CA SER A 107 -5.31 0.49 -14.21
C SER A 107 -4.32 1.65 -14.16
N LEU A 108 -4.85 2.87 -14.03
CA LEU A 108 -4.06 4.08 -13.84
C LEU A 108 -3.86 4.37 -12.35
N TYR A 109 -2.59 4.35 -11.93
CA TYR A 109 -2.19 4.76 -10.59
C TYR A 109 -1.61 6.17 -10.67
N ALA A 110 -2.10 7.06 -9.82
CA ALA A 110 -1.60 8.43 -9.72
C ALA A 110 -1.38 8.80 -8.25
N LEU A 111 -0.28 9.48 -7.93
CA LEU A 111 0.01 9.95 -6.57
C LEU A 111 0.68 11.32 -6.64
N SER A 112 0.15 12.29 -5.89
CA SER A 112 0.77 13.61 -5.79
C SER A 112 2.09 13.54 -5.01
N THR A 113 3.10 14.29 -5.46
CA THR A 113 4.40 14.38 -4.76
C THR A 113 4.32 15.41 -3.63
N THR A 114 3.41 15.22 -2.69
CA THR A 114 3.12 16.11 -1.55
C THR A 114 3.37 15.39 -0.23
N CYS A 115 3.57 16.15 0.85
CA CYS A 115 3.71 15.57 2.19
C CYS A 115 2.32 15.35 2.83
N LEU A 116 1.96 14.09 3.08
CA LEU A 116 0.64 13.71 3.55
C LEU A 116 0.27 14.31 4.91
N ASP A 117 1.24 14.53 5.79
CA ASP A 117 1.00 15.11 7.11
C ASP A 117 0.62 16.59 7.01
N THR A 118 1.29 17.35 6.13
CA THR A 118 1.28 18.82 6.13
C THR A 118 0.58 19.46 4.94
N GLN A 119 0.30 18.70 3.88
CA GLN A 119 -0.26 19.22 2.64
C GLN A 119 -1.53 18.46 2.22
N ASP A 120 -2.25 19.04 1.27
CA ASP A 120 -3.28 18.32 0.54
C ASP A 120 -2.62 17.29 -0.37
N THR A 121 -3.10 16.04 -0.32
CA THR A 121 -2.56 14.93 -1.11
C THR A 121 -3.67 14.28 -1.91
N VAL A 122 -3.37 13.92 -3.16
CA VAL A 122 -4.34 13.37 -4.09
C VAL A 122 -3.79 12.07 -4.69
N CYS A 123 -4.64 11.07 -4.84
CA CYS A 123 -4.26 9.83 -5.49
C CYS A 123 -5.40 9.17 -6.28
N LEU A 124 -5.03 8.32 -7.24
CA LEU A 124 -5.91 7.46 -8.03
C LEU A 124 -5.44 6.01 -7.86
N ASP A 125 -6.33 5.12 -7.41
CA ASP A 125 -5.99 3.80 -6.88
C ASP A 125 -5.86 2.66 -7.92
N GLY A 126 -5.91 2.98 -9.22
CA GLY A 126 -5.92 1.98 -10.30
C GLY A 126 -7.26 1.27 -10.54
N ARG A 127 -8.27 1.49 -9.67
CA ARG A 127 -9.64 0.94 -9.80
C ARG A 127 -10.66 2.01 -10.17
N GLY A 128 -10.20 3.24 -10.39
CA GLY A 128 -11.04 4.38 -10.75
C GLY A 128 -11.58 5.18 -9.56
N MET A 129 -10.98 5.04 -8.37
CA MET A 129 -11.28 5.88 -7.22
C MET A 129 -10.28 7.02 -7.10
N LEU A 130 -10.71 8.25 -7.41
CA LEU A 130 -9.92 9.46 -7.14
C LEU A 130 -10.15 9.90 -5.70
N VAL A 131 -9.10 9.91 -4.90
CA VAL A 131 -9.12 10.22 -3.47
C VAL A 131 -8.37 11.51 -3.20
N LEU A 132 -9.02 12.44 -2.50
CA LEU A 132 -8.44 13.71 -2.06
C LEU A 132 -8.35 13.69 -0.53
N SER A 133 -7.13 13.74 0.00
CA SER A 133 -6.83 13.94 1.42
C SER A 133 -6.55 15.42 1.65
N LEU A 134 -7.49 16.11 2.27
CA LEU A 134 -7.55 17.56 2.32
C LEU A 134 -7.40 18.07 3.74
N LEU A 135 -6.59 19.10 3.92
CA LEU A 135 -6.59 19.92 5.13
C LEU A 135 -7.95 20.58 5.32
N LYS A 136 -8.29 20.88 6.58
CA LYS A 136 -9.57 21.48 6.96
C LYS A 136 -9.95 22.69 6.11
N ASP A 137 -9.02 23.63 5.91
CA ASP A 137 -9.30 24.88 5.21
C ASP A 137 -9.54 24.61 3.72
N THR A 138 -8.71 23.79 3.08
CA THR A 138 -8.90 23.38 1.69
C THR A 138 -10.21 22.63 1.51
N TYR A 139 -10.57 21.72 2.42
CA TYR A 139 -11.82 20.97 2.38
C TYR A 139 -13.05 21.90 2.40
N GLN A 140 -13.06 22.86 3.33
CA GLN A 140 -14.14 23.82 3.47
C GLN A 140 -14.27 24.74 2.24
N GLN A 141 -13.14 25.16 1.65
CA GLN A 141 -13.14 25.97 0.44
C GLN A 141 -13.50 25.19 -0.83
N LEU A 142 -13.08 23.92 -0.93
CA LEU A 142 -13.36 23.07 -2.09
C LEU A 142 -14.87 22.77 -2.18
N GLY A 143 -15.54 22.63 -1.04
CA GLY A 143 -16.99 22.49 -0.98
C GLY A 143 -17.49 21.17 -1.56
N LEU A 144 -16.67 20.12 -1.56
CA LEU A 144 -17.08 18.76 -1.91
C LEU A 144 -17.50 17.98 -0.67
N VAL A 145 -18.44 17.06 -0.86
CA VAL A 145 -18.85 16.17 0.22
C VAL A 145 -17.73 15.18 0.48
N GLY A 146 -17.32 15.10 1.73
CA GLY A 146 -16.30 14.17 2.21
C GLY A 146 -16.61 13.75 3.62
N ARG A 147 -15.63 13.13 4.26
CA ARG A 147 -15.70 12.65 5.64
C ARG A 147 -14.39 12.97 6.37
N PRO A 148 -14.39 13.11 7.70
CA PRO A 148 -13.15 13.11 8.46
C PRO A 148 -12.30 11.88 8.13
N CYS A 149 -10.99 12.07 7.95
CA CYS A 149 -10.01 10.97 7.91
C CYS A 149 -10.00 10.24 9.28
N ARG A 150 -9.65 8.95 9.29
CA ARG A 150 -9.52 8.15 10.52
C ARG A 150 -8.60 8.81 11.54
N PHE A 151 -7.50 9.37 11.07
CA PHE A 151 -6.46 10.02 11.88
C PHE A 151 -6.62 11.55 11.87
N ALA A 152 -7.82 12.06 11.58
CA ALA A 152 -8.05 13.49 11.45
C ALA A 152 -8.11 14.25 12.77
N HIS A 153 -8.26 13.56 13.90
CA HIS A 153 -8.40 14.23 15.19
C HIS A 153 -7.04 14.58 15.76
N GLY A 154 -6.79 15.89 15.91
CA GLY A 154 -5.60 16.37 16.62
C GLY A 154 -5.65 16.09 18.12
N ALA A 155 -4.60 16.50 18.84
CA ALA A 155 -4.58 16.40 20.30
C ALA A 155 -5.71 17.23 20.91
N SER A 156 -6.52 16.62 21.79
CA SER A 156 -7.61 17.31 22.49
C SER A 156 -7.14 18.22 23.64
N GLY A 157 -5.82 18.25 23.92
CA GLY A 157 -5.24 18.86 25.13
C GLY A 157 -5.51 18.09 26.42
N ARG A 158 -6.29 17.00 26.37
CA ARG A 158 -6.51 16.08 27.50
C ARG A 158 -5.66 14.84 27.31
N MET A 159 -4.84 14.52 28.31
CA MET A 159 -3.99 13.33 28.30
C MET A 159 -4.83 12.07 28.06
N GLY A 160 -4.53 11.35 26.98
CA GLY A 160 -5.20 10.11 26.57
C GLY A 160 -6.55 10.27 25.85
N ASP A 161 -7.01 11.49 25.53
CA ASP A 161 -8.22 11.71 24.73
C ASP A 161 -7.86 12.08 23.28
N ARG A 162 -7.94 11.06 22.41
CA ARG A 162 -7.52 11.09 21.00
C ARG A 162 -8.68 11.22 20.01
N LYS A 163 -9.92 11.33 20.50
CA LYS A 163 -11.14 11.33 19.66
C LYS A 163 -11.94 12.63 19.73
N SER A 164 -11.59 13.53 20.64
CA SER A 164 -12.32 14.78 20.87
C SER A 164 -11.57 16.02 20.38
N GLY A 165 -10.36 15.88 19.85
CA GLY A 165 -9.62 17.00 19.28
C GLY A 165 -10.23 17.49 17.96
N PRO A 166 -9.82 18.69 17.50
CA PRO A 166 -10.33 19.25 16.26
C PRO A 166 -9.97 18.36 15.06
N VAL A 167 -10.91 18.24 14.12
CA VAL A 167 -10.69 17.54 12.85
C VAL A 167 -9.84 18.43 11.95
N SER A 168 -8.62 17.99 11.66
CA SER A 168 -7.65 18.70 10.81
C SER A 168 -7.69 18.26 9.35
N ARG A 169 -8.25 17.07 9.05
CA ARG A 169 -8.16 16.45 7.72
C ARG A 169 -9.42 15.71 7.30
N TYR A 170 -9.72 15.76 6.00
CA TYR A 170 -10.92 15.20 5.40
C TYR A 170 -10.57 14.42 4.14
N MET A 171 -11.29 13.31 3.92
CA MET A 171 -11.20 12.48 2.74
C MET A 171 -12.41 12.74 1.83
N VAL A 172 -12.15 13.03 0.56
CA VAL A 172 -13.15 13.11 -0.51
C VAL A 172 -12.84 12.00 -1.53
N GLU A 173 -13.85 11.19 -1.84
CA GLU A 173 -13.72 10.05 -2.76
C GLU A 173 -14.62 10.29 -3.98
N LEU A 174 -14.07 10.22 -5.20
CA LEU A 174 -14.78 10.49 -6.46
C LEU A 174 -14.71 9.25 -7.37
N PRO A 175 -15.81 8.50 -7.55
CA PRO A 175 -15.81 7.24 -8.29
C PRO A 175 -15.93 7.49 -9.80
N LEU A 176 -14.80 7.51 -10.49
CA LEU A 176 -14.71 7.87 -11.92
C LEU A 176 -15.40 6.86 -12.85
N CYS A 177 -15.53 5.61 -12.41
CA CYS A 177 -16.16 4.54 -13.17
C CYS A 177 -17.65 4.33 -12.84
N ASP A 178 -18.18 4.98 -11.80
CA ASP A 178 -19.55 4.73 -11.35
C ASP A 178 -20.59 5.36 -12.32
N PRO A 179 -21.65 4.63 -12.72
CA PRO A 179 -22.70 5.15 -13.60
C PRO A 179 -23.42 6.41 -13.08
N SER A 180 -23.39 6.65 -11.77
CA SER A 180 -23.94 7.86 -11.13
C SER A 180 -23.02 9.09 -11.26
N PHE A 181 -21.76 8.89 -11.63
CA PHE A 181 -20.72 9.92 -11.73
C PHE A 181 -20.23 10.10 -13.17
N VAL A 182 -21.14 10.52 -14.03
CA VAL A 182 -20.91 10.73 -15.47
C VAL A 182 -21.29 12.17 -15.89
N PRO A 183 -20.77 12.69 -17.02
CA PRO A 183 -21.13 14.01 -17.54
C PRO A 183 -22.64 14.26 -17.58
N GLY A 184 -23.05 15.48 -17.22
CA GLY A 184 -24.45 15.88 -17.11
C GLY A 184 -25.13 15.54 -15.77
N LYS A 185 -24.56 14.64 -14.94
CA LYS A 185 -25.06 14.42 -13.58
C LYS A 185 -24.61 15.54 -12.65
N ARG A 186 -25.50 15.98 -11.75
CA ARG A 186 -25.23 17.08 -10.81
C ARG A 186 -23.97 16.86 -9.95
N GLY A 187 -23.73 15.62 -9.52
CA GLY A 187 -22.55 15.24 -8.74
C GLY A 187 -21.24 15.44 -9.52
N TYR A 188 -21.21 14.94 -10.76
CA TYR A 188 -20.08 15.11 -11.68
C TYR A 188 -19.83 16.58 -11.99
N GLU A 189 -20.86 17.34 -12.39
CA GLU A 189 -20.71 18.76 -12.74
C GLU A 189 -20.22 19.62 -11.57
N ARG A 190 -20.68 19.31 -10.35
CA ARG A 190 -20.19 19.97 -9.13
C ARG A 190 -18.72 19.64 -8.90
N ALA A 191 -18.34 18.36 -8.96
CA ALA A 191 -16.96 17.93 -8.78
C ALA A 191 -16.02 18.59 -9.79
N LEU A 192 -16.38 18.56 -11.07
CA LEU A 192 -15.61 19.20 -12.15
C LEU A 192 -15.42 20.70 -11.91
N ARG A 193 -16.49 21.42 -11.54
CA ARG A 193 -16.40 22.85 -11.22
C ARG A 193 -15.50 23.13 -10.03
N CYS A 194 -15.64 22.37 -8.94
CA CYS A 194 -14.83 22.52 -7.73
C CYS A 194 -13.34 22.25 -8.02
N LEU A 195 -13.02 21.19 -8.76
CA LEU A 195 -11.65 20.85 -9.13
C LEU A 195 -11.02 21.90 -10.05
N ARG A 196 -11.74 22.38 -11.08
CA ARG A 196 -11.26 23.48 -11.94
C ARG A 196 -10.98 24.75 -11.15
N ALA A 197 -11.88 25.12 -10.24
CA ALA A 197 -11.68 26.29 -9.39
C ALA A 197 -10.48 26.11 -8.46
N TRP A 198 -10.23 24.90 -7.96
CA TRP A 198 -9.08 24.60 -7.13
C TRP A 198 -7.76 24.64 -7.92
N ASP A 199 -7.73 24.05 -9.12
CA ASP A 199 -6.59 24.12 -10.03
C ASP A 199 -6.26 25.59 -10.37
N LEU A 200 -7.27 26.42 -10.64
CA LEU A 200 -7.08 27.85 -10.89
C LEU A 200 -6.48 28.59 -9.68
N ARG A 201 -6.98 28.33 -8.47
CA ARG A 201 -6.45 28.93 -7.23
C ARG A 201 -5.01 28.52 -6.98
N ARG A 202 -4.68 27.23 -7.18
CA ARG A 202 -3.30 26.74 -7.05
C ARG A 202 -2.39 27.40 -8.08
N SER A 203 -2.86 27.56 -9.31
CA SER A 203 -2.16 28.29 -10.37
C SER A 203 -1.87 29.74 -10.01
N ALA A 204 -2.80 30.43 -9.34
CA ALA A 204 -2.63 31.82 -8.92
C ALA A 204 -1.72 31.96 -7.68
N ALA A 205 -1.68 30.95 -6.80
CA ALA A 205 -0.93 31.00 -5.54
C ALA A 205 0.59 30.74 -5.68
N GLY A 206 1.09 30.34 -6.85
CA GLY A 206 2.53 30.39 -7.16
C GLY A 206 3.46 29.50 -6.33
N THR A 207 2.99 28.46 -5.64
CA THR A 207 3.82 27.64 -4.73
C THR A 207 4.52 26.43 -5.40
N ALA A 208 5.08 26.60 -6.59
CA ALA A 208 6.13 25.73 -7.14
C ALA A 208 6.75 26.36 -8.41
N SER A 209 8.02 26.77 -8.29
CA SER A 209 9.00 27.11 -9.35
C SER A 209 8.46 27.70 -10.67
N HIS A 210 8.61 29.02 -10.83
CA HIS A 210 8.50 29.72 -12.12
C HIS A 210 9.69 29.43 -13.05
N THR A 211 9.81 28.18 -13.50
CA THR A 211 10.56 27.85 -14.71
C THR A 211 9.54 27.47 -15.78
N HIS A 212 9.21 28.44 -16.64
CA HIS A 212 8.32 28.36 -17.81
C HIS A 212 6.81 28.32 -17.55
N GLY A 213 6.18 29.48 -17.30
CA GLY A 213 4.82 29.85 -17.77
C GLY A 213 3.65 28.86 -17.64
N THR A 214 3.77 27.79 -16.87
CA THR A 214 2.79 26.71 -16.81
C THR A 214 1.85 27.00 -15.63
N PRO A 215 0.52 26.98 -15.82
CA PRO A 215 -0.40 27.11 -14.69
C PRO A 215 -0.07 26.06 -13.63
N ALA A 216 -0.07 26.41 -12.34
CA ALA A 216 0.36 25.49 -11.29
C ALA A 216 -0.63 24.33 -11.16
N THR A 217 -0.23 23.23 -11.78
CA THR A 217 -0.86 21.92 -11.75
C THR A 217 -0.25 21.08 -10.64
N TRP A 218 -0.79 19.88 -10.43
CA TRP A 218 -0.24 18.93 -9.48
C TRP A 218 0.96 18.22 -10.08
N SER A 219 2.08 18.23 -9.36
CA SER A 219 3.18 17.29 -9.60
C SER A 219 2.72 15.90 -9.18
N MET A 220 2.52 15.01 -10.16
CA MET A 220 1.96 13.68 -9.98
C MET A 220 2.91 12.63 -10.53
N LEU A 221 3.16 11.59 -9.72
CA LEU A 221 3.67 10.31 -10.20
C LEU A 221 2.52 9.57 -10.88
N LEU A 222 2.74 9.10 -12.10
CA LEU A 222 1.77 8.38 -12.92
C LEU A 222 2.38 7.06 -13.38
N VAL A 223 1.59 5.99 -13.33
CA VAL A 223 1.91 4.72 -13.98
C VAL A 223 0.63 4.05 -14.42
N TRP A 224 0.64 3.46 -15.62
CA TRP A 224 -0.52 2.81 -16.20
C TRP A 224 -0.20 1.37 -16.57
N THR A 225 -1.03 0.46 -16.06
CA THR A 225 -1.04 -0.94 -16.46
C THR A 225 -2.09 -1.12 -17.55
N PRO A 226 -1.71 -1.48 -18.79
CA PRO A 226 -2.67 -1.73 -19.86
C PRO A 226 -3.53 -2.97 -19.57
N PRO A 227 -4.70 -3.12 -20.20
CA PRO A 227 -5.51 -4.33 -20.08
C PRO A 227 -4.69 -5.56 -20.49
N ALA A 228 -4.94 -6.68 -19.80
CA ALA A 228 -4.40 -7.96 -20.21
C ALA A 228 -4.91 -8.30 -21.63
N SER A 229 -4.01 -8.34 -22.61
CA SER A 229 -4.35 -8.80 -23.95
C SER A 229 -4.36 -10.33 -23.94
N PRO A 230 -5.47 -10.98 -24.32
CA PRO A 230 -5.58 -12.44 -24.28
C PRO A 230 -4.59 -13.17 -25.20
N ASN A 231 -4.00 -12.46 -26.19
CA ASN A 231 -3.10 -13.04 -27.19
C ASN A 231 -1.62 -12.64 -27.01
N ALA A 232 -1.26 -11.86 -25.98
CA ALA A 232 0.13 -11.44 -25.79
C ALA A 232 0.93 -12.50 -25.01
N GLN A 233 1.99 -13.08 -25.61
CA GLN A 233 2.89 -14.03 -24.93
C GLN A 233 3.51 -13.48 -23.64
N ARG A 234 3.67 -12.15 -23.54
CA ARG A 234 4.04 -11.44 -22.30
C ARG A 234 3.18 -10.19 -22.19
N PRO A 235 2.23 -10.11 -21.23
CA PRO A 235 1.44 -8.90 -21.06
C PRO A 235 2.37 -7.73 -20.73
N ARG A 236 2.13 -6.52 -21.22
CA ARG A 236 2.92 -5.36 -20.77
C ARG A 236 2.46 -5.00 -19.35
N VAL A 237 3.41 -4.79 -18.43
CA VAL A 237 3.09 -4.32 -17.07
C VAL A 237 2.91 -2.81 -17.06
N TRP A 238 3.71 -2.13 -17.86
CA TRP A 238 3.70 -0.69 -18.01
C TRP A 238 3.52 -0.31 -19.48
N ALA A 239 2.77 0.77 -19.67
CA ALA A 239 2.63 1.46 -20.93
C ALA A 239 2.68 2.98 -20.67
N PRO A 240 3.14 3.76 -21.66
CA PRO A 240 3.37 5.17 -21.44
C PRO A 240 2.03 5.91 -21.30
N VAL A 241 2.00 6.91 -20.43
CA VAL A 241 0.85 7.80 -20.27
C VAL A 241 1.09 9.03 -21.15
N GLU A 242 0.65 8.94 -22.39
CA GLU A 242 0.78 10.00 -23.40
C GLU A 242 -0.57 10.67 -23.62
N TYR A 243 -0.71 11.88 -23.08
CA TYR A 243 -1.93 12.67 -23.22
C TYR A 243 -1.57 14.15 -23.36
N ASP A 244 -2.12 14.82 -24.37
CA ASP A 244 -1.75 16.19 -24.76
C ASP A 244 -1.90 17.24 -23.65
N ALA A 245 -2.77 16.98 -22.66
CA ALA A 245 -2.97 17.87 -21.52
C ALA A 245 -1.88 17.74 -20.44
N LEU A 246 -1.07 16.68 -20.47
CA LEU A 246 0.05 16.51 -19.55
C LEU A 246 1.17 17.51 -19.87
N ARG A 247 1.81 18.03 -18.83
CA ARG A 247 2.91 18.99 -18.94
C ARG A 247 4.14 18.46 -18.22
N SER A 248 5.33 18.90 -18.66
CA SER A 248 6.60 18.59 -18.02
C SER A 248 6.81 17.10 -17.71
N VAL A 249 6.41 16.23 -18.64
CA VAL A 249 6.50 14.78 -18.46
C VAL A 249 7.96 14.35 -18.42
N ARG A 250 8.35 13.69 -17.34
CA ARG A 250 9.67 13.09 -17.18
C ARG A 250 9.50 11.62 -16.83
N HIS A 251 9.98 10.75 -17.71
CA HIS A 251 9.99 9.31 -17.48
C HIS A 251 11.00 8.96 -16.37
N LEU A 252 10.62 7.97 -15.57
CA LEU A 252 11.40 7.44 -14.46
C LEU A 252 11.69 5.96 -14.75
N SER A 253 12.86 5.51 -14.32
CA SER A 253 13.22 4.10 -14.32
C SER A 253 13.35 3.65 -12.88
N PRO A 254 12.88 2.43 -12.54
CA PRO A 254 13.12 1.88 -11.22
C PRO A 254 14.63 1.66 -11.03
N ASP A 255 15.11 1.93 -9.82
CA ASP A 255 16.45 1.52 -9.40
C ASP A 255 16.41 0.03 -9.05
N VAL A 256 17.25 -0.77 -9.72
CA VAL A 256 17.29 -2.24 -9.60
C VAL A 256 18.67 -2.66 -9.17
N CYS A 257 18.78 -3.20 -7.96
CA CYS A 257 19.99 -3.78 -7.42
C CYS A 257 19.80 -5.29 -7.24
N LEU A 258 20.80 -6.07 -7.63
CA LEU A 258 20.81 -7.52 -7.42
C LEU A 258 22.18 -7.91 -6.87
N ASN A 259 22.17 -8.45 -5.66
CA ASN A 259 23.36 -8.83 -4.92
C ASN A 259 23.27 -10.30 -4.51
N ILE A 260 24.42 -10.97 -4.46
CA ILE A 260 24.55 -12.31 -3.88
C ILE A 260 25.44 -12.17 -2.65
N HIS A 261 24.96 -12.67 -1.52
CA HIS A 261 25.66 -12.63 -0.25
C HIS A 261 26.08 -14.05 0.13
N SER A 262 27.39 -14.30 0.14
CA SER A 262 27.99 -15.58 0.56
C SER A 262 28.30 -15.62 2.05
N ASP A 263 28.62 -16.81 2.56
CA ASP A 263 29.14 -17.02 3.92
C ASP A 263 28.16 -16.51 4.99
N VAL A 264 26.88 -16.81 4.80
CA VAL A 264 25.78 -16.38 5.67
C VAL A 264 25.06 -17.61 6.22
N TRP A 265 24.62 -17.53 7.47
CA TRP A 265 23.64 -18.47 8.01
C TRP A 265 22.27 -18.22 7.39
N VAL A 266 21.84 -19.11 6.50
CA VAL A 266 20.54 -19.04 5.82
C VAL A 266 19.57 -20.01 6.51
N PRO A 267 18.40 -19.54 6.98
CA PRO A 267 17.42 -20.39 7.62
C PRO A 267 16.79 -21.36 6.61
N ALA A 268 16.32 -22.50 7.10
CA ALA A 268 15.43 -23.36 6.34
C ALA A 268 14.08 -22.68 6.10
N SER A 269 13.26 -23.30 5.25
CA SER A 269 11.89 -22.86 4.99
C SER A 269 11.13 -22.69 6.29
N VAL A 270 10.42 -21.57 6.42
CA VAL A 270 9.67 -21.23 7.62
C VAL A 270 8.61 -22.30 7.88
N ASP A 271 8.55 -22.76 9.13
CA ASP A 271 7.62 -23.81 9.51
C ASP A 271 6.32 -23.16 9.99
N ILE A 272 5.33 -23.14 9.10
CA ILE A 272 4.03 -22.47 9.31
C ILE A 272 3.00 -23.44 9.91
N CYS A 273 3.18 -24.75 9.67
CA CYS A 273 2.27 -25.80 10.11
C CYS A 273 2.62 -26.26 11.54
N GLN A 274 2.54 -25.33 12.50
CA GLN A 274 2.78 -25.61 13.92
C GLN A 274 1.49 -26.00 14.65
N ASP A 275 1.63 -26.84 15.68
CA ASP A 275 0.51 -27.31 16.51
C ASP A 275 -0.19 -26.16 17.28
N THR A 276 0.56 -25.11 17.62
CA THR A 276 0.03 -23.94 18.33
C THR A 276 0.26 -22.64 17.56
N MET A 277 -0.67 -21.69 17.75
CA MET A 277 -0.49 -20.34 17.19
C MET A 277 0.75 -19.63 17.74
N GLN A 278 1.13 -19.90 18.98
CA GLN A 278 2.28 -19.24 19.61
C GLN A 278 3.60 -19.69 18.96
N ASP A 279 3.72 -20.98 18.65
CA ASP A 279 4.90 -21.54 18.00
C ASP A 279 5.00 -21.07 16.55
N MET A 280 3.86 -21.03 15.85
CA MET A 280 3.77 -20.45 14.49
C MET A 280 4.25 -18.99 14.48
N TRP A 281 3.76 -18.14 15.39
CA TRP A 281 4.21 -16.75 15.46
C TRP A 281 5.67 -16.62 15.86
N SER A 282 6.20 -17.50 16.70
CA SER A 282 7.61 -17.49 17.08
C SER A 282 8.50 -17.84 15.87
N SER A 283 8.12 -18.85 15.08
CA SER A 283 8.77 -19.22 13.82
C SER A 283 8.72 -18.08 12.80
N LEU A 284 7.55 -17.48 12.59
CA LEU A 284 7.37 -16.33 11.70
C LEU A 284 8.20 -15.12 12.12
N HIS A 285 8.20 -14.76 13.40
CA HIS A 285 8.98 -13.63 13.90
C HIS A 285 10.49 -13.84 13.72
N ALA A 286 11.01 -15.03 14.05
CA ALA A 286 12.43 -15.32 13.87
C ALA A 286 12.84 -15.20 12.39
N HIS A 287 11.98 -15.68 11.48
CA HIS A 287 12.21 -15.58 10.04
C HIS A 287 12.12 -14.13 9.54
N LEU A 288 11.13 -13.34 10.00
CA LEU A 288 11.01 -11.92 9.69
C LEU A 288 12.17 -11.09 10.22
N GLU A 289 12.68 -11.41 11.41
CA GLU A 289 13.87 -10.75 11.98
C GLU A 289 15.11 -11.04 11.14
N TRP A 290 15.32 -12.32 10.77
CA TRP A 290 16.40 -12.68 9.84
C TRP A 290 16.27 -11.95 8.50
N LEU A 291 15.05 -11.88 7.94
CA LEU A 291 14.79 -11.14 6.70
C LEU A 291 15.11 -9.65 6.87
N GLY A 292 14.73 -9.02 7.98
CA GLY A 292 15.05 -7.63 8.27
C GLY A 292 16.57 -7.36 8.28
N LEU A 293 17.36 -8.29 8.84
CA LEU A 293 18.83 -8.23 8.80
C LEU A 293 19.41 -8.55 7.42
N ALA A 294 18.75 -9.40 6.63
CA ALA A 294 19.18 -9.76 5.28
C ALA A 294 18.87 -8.66 4.26
N MET A 295 17.79 -7.91 4.47
CA MET A 295 17.45 -6.70 3.70
C MET A 295 18.54 -5.62 3.83
N TRP A 296 19.23 -5.59 4.96
CA TRP A 296 20.33 -4.67 5.25
C TRP A 296 21.59 -5.46 5.65
N PRO A 297 22.29 -6.07 4.67
CA PRO A 297 23.24 -7.19 4.83
C PRO A 297 24.08 -7.17 6.11
N SER A 298 23.46 -7.57 7.21
CA SER A 298 23.99 -7.30 8.53
C SER A 298 25.19 -8.20 8.80
N PRO A 299 26.28 -7.69 9.41
CA PRO A 299 27.40 -8.53 9.82
C PRO A 299 26.97 -9.69 10.74
N ARG A 300 25.85 -9.54 11.46
CA ARG A 300 25.27 -10.56 12.35
C ARG A 300 24.89 -11.86 11.62
N LEU A 301 24.72 -11.81 10.30
CA LEU A 301 24.34 -12.97 9.50
C LEU A 301 25.55 -13.81 9.04
N ARG A 302 26.77 -13.28 9.16
CA ARG A 302 27.97 -13.93 8.63
C ARG A 302 28.34 -15.16 9.44
N THR A 303 28.82 -16.20 8.78
CA THR A 303 29.23 -17.46 9.42
C THR A 303 30.47 -17.32 10.30
N TYR A 304 31.30 -16.33 10.00
CA TYR A 304 32.54 -16.00 10.72
C TYR A 304 32.36 -14.84 11.71
N ASP A 305 31.13 -14.43 11.98
CA ASP A 305 30.84 -13.37 12.92
C ASP A 305 31.16 -13.77 14.37
N ARG A 306 31.72 -12.82 15.15
CA ARG A 306 32.23 -13.03 16.52
C ARG A 306 31.89 -11.88 17.47
N CYS A 307 30.74 -11.24 17.32
CA CYS A 307 30.35 -10.17 18.23
C CYS A 307 30.14 -10.70 19.65
N ASP A 308 30.49 -9.87 20.61
CA ASP A 308 30.17 -10.10 22.01
C ASP A 308 28.65 -10.10 22.20
N HIS A 309 28.12 -11.14 22.87
CA HIS A 309 26.70 -11.28 23.22
C HIS A 309 26.18 -10.14 24.09
N ARG A 310 27.06 -9.41 24.78
CA ARG A 310 26.72 -8.19 25.54
C ARG A 310 26.32 -7.02 24.62
N ILE A 311 26.74 -7.05 23.35
CA ILE A 311 26.43 -6.02 22.35
C ILE A 311 25.20 -6.43 21.53
N ALA A 312 25.16 -7.68 21.06
CA ALA A 312 24.04 -8.20 20.27
C ALA A 312 23.76 -9.66 20.62
N MET A 313 22.50 -9.96 20.96
CA MET A 313 22.03 -11.31 21.31
C MET A 313 21.39 -12.06 20.13
N TYR A 314 21.42 -11.48 18.93
CA TYR A 314 20.80 -12.10 17.77
C TYR A 314 21.51 -13.41 17.38
N GLU A 315 20.73 -14.46 17.16
CA GLU A 315 21.17 -15.73 16.60
C GLU A 315 20.28 -16.12 15.41
N PRO A 316 20.83 -16.68 14.32
CA PRO A 316 20.04 -17.12 13.19
C PRO A 316 18.98 -18.17 13.59
N PRO A 317 17.80 -18.19 12.95
CA PRO A 317 16.76 -19.16 13.28
C PRO A 317 17.24 -20.59 13.05
N ALA A 318 16.94 -21.50 13.98
CA ALA A 318 17.17 -22.92 13.79
C ALA A 318 15.97 -23.58 13.09
N PRO A 319 16.17 -24.48 12.11
CA PRO A 319 17.46 -24.88 11.55
C PRO A 319 17.96 -23.87 10.50
N SER A 320 19.25 -23.55 10.54
CA SER A 320 19.96 -22.76 9.51
C SER A 320 21.23 -23.48 9.05
N SER A 321 21.69 -23.16 7.84
CA SER A 321 22.91 -23.72 7.27
C SER A 321 23.82 -22.63 6.69
N PRO A 322 25.14 -22.84 6.68
CA PRO A 322 26.08 -21.95 5.97
C PRO A 322 25.79 -22.00 4.47
N SER A 323 25.44 -20.87 3.87
CA SER A 323 25.09 -20.80 2.45
C SER A 323 25.24 -19.37 1.90
N SER A 324 24.73 -19.16 0.69
CA SER A 324 24.48 -17.86 0.10
C SER A 324 22.99 -17.57 -0.08
N PHE A 325 22.64 -16.29 -0.13
CA PHE A 325 21.32 -15.85 -0.56
C PHE A 325 21.43 -14.78 -1.64
N VAL A 326 20.43 -14.71 -2.52
CA VAL A 326 20.26 -13.62 -3.48
C VAL A 326 19.32 -12.58 -2.89
N GLN A 327 19.68 -11.31 -3.03
CA GLN A 327 18.85 -10.17 -2.71
C GLN A 327 18.62 -9.34 -3.98
N MET A 328 17.37 -9.19 -4.37
CA MET A 328 16.97 -8.22 -5.39
C MET A 328 16.17 -7.10 -4.74
N THR A 329 16.59 -5.86 -4.95
CA THR A 329 15.89 -4.66 -4.50
C THR A 329 15.48 -3.85 -5.71
N VAL A 330 14.20 -3.48 -5.77
CA VAL A 330 13.66 -2.58 -6.77
C VAL A 330 13.02 -1.39 -6.07
N ARG A 331 13.44 -0.17 -6.40
CA ARG A 331 12.89 1.08 -5.84
C ARG A 331 12.34 1.97 -6.94
N GLY A 332 11.16 2.53 -6.73
CA GLY A 332 10.50 3.40 -7.71
C GLY A 332 8.99 3.44 -7.48
N PHE A 333 8.22 3.67 -8.54
CA PHE A 333 6.77 3.54 -8.47
C PHE A 333 6.35 2.22 -9.12
N LEU A 334 6.08 1.21 -8.29
CA LEU A 334 5.85 -0.17 -8.72
C LEU A 334 4.34 -0.46 -8.79
N THR A 335 3.88 -0.94 -9.95
CA THR A 335 2.47 -1.35 -10.10
C THR A 335 2.24 -2.70 -9.43
N PRO A 336 1.04 -2.97 -8.90
CA PRO A 336 0.70 -4.28 -8.35
C PRO A 336 0.91 -5.42 -9.36
N MET A 337 0.72 -5.16 -10.65
CA MET A 337 0.94 -6.16 -11.71
C MET A 337 2.42 -6.54 -11.88
N LEU A 338 3.36 -5.63 -11.58
CA LEU A 338 4.78 -5.99 -11.52
C LEU A 338 5.04 -6.98 -10.38
N LEU A 339 4.43 -6.73 -9.22
CA LEU A 339 4.58 -7.56 -8.03
C LEU A 339 3.97 -8.95 -8.25
N VAL A 340 2.82 -9.02 -8.92
CA VAL A 340 2.22 -10.28 -9.38
C VAL A 340 3.18 -11.04 -10.30
N ARG A 341 3.79 -10.39 -11.29
CA ARG A 341 4.77 -11.04 -12.16
C ARG A 341 5.96 -11.60 -11.39
N VAL A 342 6.50 -10.83 -10.43
CA VAL A 342 7.61 -11.30 -9.60
C VAL A 342 7.20 -12.49 -8.74
N LEU A 343 5.99 -12.46 -8.15
CA LEU A 343 5.41 -13.61 -7.46
C LEU A 343 5.36 -14.84 -8.36
N GLU A 344 4.94 -14.70 -9.62
CA GLU A 344 4.89 -15.83 -10.57
C GLU A 344 6.27 -16.38 -10.90
N CYS A 345 7.29 -15.53 -11.05
CA CYS A 345 8.68 -15.97 -11.23
C CYS A 345 9.16 -16.80 -10.03
N LEU A 346 8.82 -16.39 -8.80
CA LEU A 346 9.17 -17.12 -7.58
C LEU A 346 8.37 -18.42 -7.45
N TRP A 347 7.08 -18.40 -7.80
CA TRP A 347 6.21 -19.57 -7.71
C TRP A 347 6.64 -20.69 -8.68
N ALA A 348 7.13 -20.32 -9.86
CA ALA A 348 7.64 -21.26 -10.86
C ALA A 348 9.08 -21.74 -10.59
N SER A 349 9.75 -21.21 -9.56
CA SER A 349 11.13 -21.54 -9.25
C SER A 349 11.27 -22.87 -8.48
N SER A 350 12.47 -23.46 -8.52
CA SER A 350 12.85 -24.63 -7.72
C SER A 350 13.46 -24.27 -6.35
N LEU A 351 13.28 -23.03 -5.91
CA LEU A 351 13.86 -22.54 -4.66
C LEU A 351 13.25 -23.25 -3.45
N PRO A 352 14.04 -23.52 -2.38
CA PRO A 352 13.50 -24.16 -1.18
C PRO A 352 12.55 -23.24 -0.39
N TRP A 353 12.72 -21.92 -0.50
CA TRP A 353 11.80 -20.90 -0.06
C TRP A 353 12.18 -19.56 -0.70
N ALA A 354 11.27 -18.60 -0.70
CA ALA A 354 11.56 -17.23 -1.10
C ALA A 354 10.69 -16.24 -0.31
N SER A 355 11.18 -15.02 -0.10
CA SER A 355 10.40 -13.93 0.48
C SER A 355 10.22 -12.80 -0.52
N LEU A 356 9.02 -12.26 -0.56
CA LEU A 356 8.63 -11.10 -1.34
C LEU A 356 8.12 -10.02 -0.39
N THR A 357 8.97 -9.04 -0.05
CA THR A 357 8.64 -7.93 0.85
C THR A 357 8.43 -6.65 0.07
N VAL A 358 7.32 -5.97 0.32
CA VAL A 358 6.95 -4.72 -0.35
C VAL A 358 6.64 -3.65 0.67
N SER A 359 7.24 -2.47 0.49
CA SER A 359 6.92 -1.26 1.24
C SER A 359 6.23 -0.24 0.33
N GLY A 360 5.19 0.40 0.84
CA GLY A 360 4.44 1.43 0.15
C GLY A 360 5.07 2.82 0.23
N PHE A 361 4.32 3.81 -0.23
CA PHE A 361 4.68 5.22 -0.09
C PHE A 361 4.20 5.75 1.26
N ALA A 362 5.09 6.41 2.02
CA ALA A 362 4.74 7.06 3.28
C ALA A 362 3.69 8.17 3.10
N ASP A 363 3.68 8.84 1.94
CA ASP A 363 2.77 9.94 1.64
C ASP A 363 1.51 9.52 0.86
N ALA A 364 1.19 8.23 0.78
CA ALA A 364 -0.03 7.77 0.11
C ALA A 364 -1.26 7.96 1.02
N PRO A 365 -2.35 8.64 0.59
CA PRO A 365 -3.56 8.80 1.42
C PRO A 365 -4.23 7.48 1.85
N ILE A 366 -4.01 6.43 1.06
CA ILE A 366 -4.54 5.09 1.28
C ILE A 366 -3.39 4.09 1.23
N ALA A 367 -3.30 3.22 2.22
CA ALA A 367 -2.40 2.08 2.23
C ALA A 367 -3.00 0.91 1.45
N TRP A 368 -4.29 0.65 1.65
CA TRP A 368 -5.01 -0.46 1.02
C TRP A 368 -6.25 0.06 0.28
N ALA A 369 -6.69 -0.62 -0.76
CA ALA A 369 -7.95 -0.33 -1.44
C ALA A 369 -9.11 -0.73 -0.51
N SER A 370 -10.11 0.13 -0.38
CA SER A 370 -11.30 -0.19 0.40
C SER A 370 -12.03 -1.39 -0.22
N LYS A 371 -12.45 -2.34 0.62
CA LYS A 371 -13.38 -3.42 0.21
C LYS A 371 -14.72 -2.88 -0.29
N TYR A 372 -15.08 -1.66 0.13
CA TYR A 372 -16.32 -0.97 -0.20
C TYR A 372 -16.03 0.49 -0.58
N PRO A 373 -15.45 0.75 -1.77
CA PRO A 373 -15.10 2.10 -2.19
C PRO A 373 -16.37 2.97 -2.30
N GLY A 374 -16.29 4.23 -1.86
CA GLY A 374 -17.40 5.20 -1.97
C GLY A 374 -18.57 5.00 -1.01
N VAL A 375 -18.54 4.00 -0.10
CA VAL A 375 -19.64 3.79 0.87
C VAL A 375 -19.59 4.84 1.98
N GLY A 376 -20.46 5.84 1.88
CA GLY A 376 -20.54 6.99 2.79
C GLY A 376 -20.52 8.35 2.09
N LEU A 377 -20.41 8.38 0.77
CA LEU A 377 -20.56 9.59 -0.03
C LEU A 377 -22.03 10.05 -0.01
N ALA A 378 -22.28 11.32 0.35
CA ALA A 378 -23.62 11.94 0.21
C ALA A 378 -23.95 12.32 -1.25
N LEU A 379 -23.41 11.56 -2.21
CA LEU A 379 -23.65 11.71 -3.64
C LEU A 379 -24.69 10.68 -4.13
N GLY A 380 -25.76 10.43 -3.37
CA GLY A 380 -26.94 9.70 -3.84
C GLY A 380 -26.69 8.34 -4.54
N SER A 381 -25.54 7.70 -4.34
CA SER A 381 -25.09 6.57 -5.15
C SER A 381 -25.46 5.25 -4.47
N ALA A 382 -26.41 4.56 -5.10
CA ALA A 382 -26.58 3.14 -4.94
C ALA A 382 -25.37 2.44 -5.58
N THR A 383 -24.32 2.16 -4.80
CA THR A 383 -23.09 1.51 -5.28
C THR A 383 -23.38 0.16 -5.94
N ALA A 384 -23.04 0.02 -7.23
CA ALA A 384 -22.74 -1.25 -7.87
C ALA A 384 -21.23 -1.47 -7.76
N LEU A 385 -20.82 -2.59 -7.16
CA LEU A 385 -19.41 -3.01 -7.21
C LEU A 385 -19.07 -3.42 -8.66
N PRO A 386 -17.79 -3.39 -9.06
CA PRO A 386 -17.38 -3.95 -10.35
C PRO A 386 -17.88 -5.40 -10.53
N GLU A 387 -18.21 -5.75 -11.78
CA GLU A 387 -18.64 -7.10 -12.15
C GLU A 387 -17.58 -8.12 -11.68
N GLY A 388 -18.00 -9.05 -10.81
CA GLY A 388 -17.13 -10.01 -10.13
C GLY A 388 -17.22 -9.97 -8.60
N MET A 389 -17.63 -8.84 -8.01
CA MET A 389 -17.77 -8.72 -6.54
C MET A 389 -19.26 -8.78 -6.13
N HIS A 390 -19.93 -9.90 -6.43
CA HIS A 390 -21.30 -10.15 -6.00
C HIS A 390 -21.35 -10.64 -4.54
N ASP A 391 -21.33 -9.70 -3.59
CA ASP A 391 -21.57 -10.01 -2.17
C ASP A 391 -23.07 -10.24 -1.84
N GLY A 392 -23.93 -10.29 -2.87
CA GLY A 392 -25.37 -10.54 -2.76
C GLY A 392 -26.18 -9.40 -2.11
N LEU A 393 -25.56 -8.25 -1.82
CA LEU A 393 -26.20 -7.15 -1.10
C LEU A 393 -26.51 -5.97 -2.02
N ASN A 394 -27.72 -5.41 -1.89
CA ASN A 394 -28.06 -4.15 -2.55
C ASN A 394 -27.41 -2.94 -1.82
N ALA A 395 -27.36 -1.78 -2.47
CA ALA A 395 -26.69 -0.60 -1.91
C ALA A 395 -27.27 -0.12 -0.56
N ALA A 396 -28.58 -0.25 -0.37
CA ALA A 396 -29.24 0.09 0.89
C ALA A 396 -28.86 -0.89 2.02
N GLN A 397 -28.77 -2.19 1.72
CA GLN A 397 -28.29 -3.23 2.63
C GLN A 397 -26.81 -3.05 2.95
N ARG A 398 -25.96 -2.67 1.99
CA ARG A 398 -24.54 -2.34 2.21
C ARG A 398 -24.39 -1.13 3.12
N ALA A 399 -25.09 -0.02 2.83
CA ALA A 399 -25.13 1.16 3.69
C ALA A 399 -25.62 0.83 5.11
N ARG A 400 -26.64 -0.04 5.24
CA ARG A 400 -27.19 -0.49 6.53
C ARG A 400 -26.24 -1.44 7.27
N LYS A 401 -25.49 -2.30 6.58
CA LYS A 401 -24.49 -3.22 7.15
C LYS A 401 -23.27 -2.43 7.66
N VAL A 402 -22.82 -1.43 6.92
CA VAL A 402 -21.78 -0.47 7.36
C VAL A 402 -22.26 0.37 8.55
N ARG A 403 -23.55 0.72 8.61
CA ARG A 403 -24.12 1.50 9.73
C ARG A 403 -24.40 0.65 10.98
N ARG A 404 -24.68 -0.66 10.83
CA ARG A 404 -24.99 -1.60 11.92
C ARG A 404 -23.77 -2.30 12.51
N LYS A 405 -22.76 -2.62 11.70
CA LYS A 405 -21.44 -2.98 12.22
C LYS A 405 -20.73 -1.67 12.54
N SER A 406 -20.76 -1.27 13.80
CA SER A 406 -19.80 -0.30 14.38
C SER A 406 -18.32 -0.68 14.20
N HIS A 407 -18.03 -1.74 13.43
CA HIS A 407 -16.73 -2.39 13.28
C HIS A 407 -16.40 -2.95 11.88
N THR A 408 -17.17 -2.70 10.81
CA THR A 408 -16.55 -2.70 9.47
C THR A 408 -15.88 -1.34 9.36
N ARG A 409 -14.61 -1.28 9.75
CA ARG A 409 -13.95 -0.06 10.20
C ARG A 409 -13.79 0.91 9.02
N ARG A 410 -14.47 2.05 9.10
CA ARG A 410 -14.19 3.19 8.21
C ARG A 410 -12.72 3.59 8.38
N GLY A 411 -11.95 3.62 7.28
CA GLY A 411 -10.55 4.02 7.28
C GLY A 411 -9.53 2.94 7.65
N GLU A 412 -9.88 1.64 7.57
CA GLU A 412 -8.87 0.54 7.62
C GLU A 412 -7.90 0.59 6.43
N SER A 413 -8.36 1.15 5.31
CA SER A 413 -7.59 1.38 4.09
C SER A 413 -6.71 2.64 4.13
N GLU A 414 -6.93 3.54 5.10
CA GLU A 414 -6.22 4.82 5.17
C GLU A 414 -4.83 4.63 5.76
N HIS A 415 -3.86 5.35 5.20
CA HIS A 415 -2.52 5.42 5.75
C HIS A 415 -2.51 6.31 7.00
N GLY A 416 -1.77 5.90 8.02
CA GLY A 416 -1.54 6.68 9.23
C GLY A 416 -0.65 7.90 8.96
N PHE A 417 -0.65 8.82 9.91
CA PHE A 417 0.23 9.98 9.91
C PHE A 417 1.46 9.68 10.79
N PHE A 418 2.56 10.42 10.54
CA PHE A 418 3.86 10.32 11.24
C PHE A 418 4.73 9.09 10.89
N GLN A 419 6.04 9.23 11.11
CA GLN A 419 7.16 8.37 10.68
C GLN A 419 7.06 6.85 10.95
N THR A 420 6.05 6.39 11.66
CA THR A 420 5.83 4.97 12.01
C THR A 420 4.79 4.27 11.14
N GLY A 421 4.27 4.95 10.11
CA GLY A 421 3.30 4.37 9.18
C GLY A 421 3.97 3.39 8.21
N GLU A 422 4.24 2.17 8.67
CA GLU A 422 4.70 1.09 7.79
C GLU A 422 3.51 0.54 6.99
N ASN A 423 3.29 1.06 5.79
CA ASN A 423 2.43 0.40 4.80
C ASN A 423 3.23 -0.63 4.02
N GLY A 424 2.87 -1.90 4.14
CA GLY A 424 3.58 -2.94 3.44
C GLY A 424 3.10 -4.33 3.79
N TRP A 425 3.67 -5.29 3.06
CA TRP A 425 3.37 -6.68 3.24
C TRP A 425 4.57 -7.54 2.86
N THR A 426 4.62 -8.75 3.41
CA THR A 426 5.63 -9.76 3.09
C THR A 426 4.92 -11.05 2.76
N ILE A 427 5.22 -11.64 1.60
CA ILE A 427 4.82 -13.01 1.25
C ILE A 427 6.02 -13.92 1.50
N LEU A 428 5.84 -14.94 2.31
CA LEU A 428 6.79 -16.03 2.50
C LEU A 428 6.30 -17.25 1.71
N LEU A 429 7.08 -17.67 0.73
CA LEU A 429 6.82 -18.82 -0.13
C LEU A 429 7.63 -20.00 0.38
N SER A 430 6.96 -21.09 0.72
CA SER A 430 7.57 -22.37 1.13
C SER A 430 7.06 -23.48 0.22
N PRO A 431 7.70 -23.73 -0.94
CA PRO A 431 7.30 -24.79 -1.85
C PRO A 431 7.29 -26.18 -1.19
N PRO A 432 6.46 -27.12 -1.66
CA PRO A 432 6.41 -28.46 -1.11
C PRO A 432 7.75 -29.17 -1.31
N SER A 433 8.15 -29.94 -0.30
CA SER A 433 9.36 -30.76 -0.33
C SER A 433 9.03 -32.22 -0.01
N ARG A 434 9.97 -33.15 -0.19
CA ARG A 434 9.77 -34.56 0.18
C ARG A 434 9.38 -34.78 1.64
N LYS A 435 9.66 -33.82 2.52
CA LYS A 435 9.46 -33.92 3.98
C LYS A 435 8.35 -33.02 4.51
N ARG A 436 7.86 -32.05 3.74
CA ARG A 436 6.92 -31.02 4.21
C ARG A 436 5.95 -30.63 3.12
N GLU A 437 4.69 -30.46 3.50
CA GLU A 437 3.69 -29.81 2.65
C GLU A 437 4.09 -28.36 2.39
N GLY A 438 3.75 -27.86 1.20
CA GLY A 438 4.03 -26.49 0.83
C GLY A 438 3.03 -25.54 1.48
N ALA A 439 3.51 -24.36 1.88
CA ALA A 439 2.72 -23.34 2.53
C ALA A 439 3.12 -21.95 2.04
N VAL A 440 2.19 -21.00 2.18
CA VAL A 440 2.43 -19.59 1.89
C VAL A 440 1.86 -18.74 3.02
N ALA A 441 2.61 -17.75 3.48
CA ALA A 441 2.14 -16.78 4.46
C ALA A 441 2.16 -15.37 3.84
N LEU A 442 1.01 -14.70 3.80
CA LEU A 442 0.90 -13.28 3.51
C LEU A 442 0.81 -12.52 4.83
N ILE A 443 1.82 -11.71 5.12
CA ILE A 443 1.97 -10.96 6.36
C ILE A 443 1.79 -9.49 6.03
N GLU A 444 0.70 -8.90 6.51
CA GLU A 444 0.35 -7.51 6.27
C GLU A 444 0.70 -6.69 7.51
N SER A 445 1.40 -5.57 7.31
CA SER A 445 1.50 -4.55 8.34
C SER A 445 0.16 -3.82 8.43
N VAL A 446 -0.48 -3.91 9.59
CA VAL A 446 -1.70 -3.17 9.90
C VAL A 446 -1.37 -2.12 10.93
N GLU A 447 -1.38 -0.86 10.47
CA GLU A 447 -1.19 0.27 11.36
C GLU A 447 -2.31 0.38 12.40
N LEU A 448 -1.89 0.59 13.64
CA LEU A 448 -2.74 0.99 14.75
C LEU A 448 -2.39 2.42 15.11
N ASP A 449 -3.37 3.34 14.96
CA ASP A 449 -3.45 4.70 15.54
C ASP A 449 -2.13 5.18 16.20
N THR A 450 -1.21 5.69 15.38
CA THR A 450 0.19 6.00 15.72
C THR A 450 0.38 7.36 16.41
N HIS A 451 -0.70 7.97 16.93
CA HIS A 451 -0.57 9.21 17.71
C HIS A 451 0.11 8.94 19.06
N VAL A 452 1.44 9.00 19.09
CA VAL A 452 2.28 9.06 20.30
C VAL A 452 2.09 10.39 21.00
#